data_AF-A0A1Y5S7P1-F1
#
_entry.id   AF-A0A1Y5S7P1-F1
#
_cell.length_a   1.000
_cell.length_b   1.000
_cell.length_c   1.000
_cell.angle_alpha   90.00
_cell.angle_beta   90.00
_cell.angle_gamma   90.00
#
_symmetry.space_group_name_H-M   'P 1'
#
loop_
_entity.id
_entity.type
_entity.pdbx_description
1 polymer ?
#
loop_
_entity_poly.entity_id
_entity_poly.type
_entity_poly.pdbx_seq_one_letter_code
_entity_poly.pdbx_strand_id
1 'polypeptide(L)'
;MSVGVVMLVHTALHRAEQVIRHWSAAGCPVVIHVDKNVGRKTYDEFVASLSDLDDVIFSKRHRCEWGTWGIVAASQSASALMLKKFPAVRHVYLASGSCLPLRPIGDLKDYLAKRPRTDFIESATTADVPWTQGGLDFERFTLRFPFSWRKQRFLFDRYVELQRRLKMHRRLPDGIIPHMGSQWWCLTRQTLSAILEDPERSVYDTYFKRVWIPDESYFQTLVRLYSQNIESRSLTLSKFDYQGKPHIFYDDHLQLLRRSDCFVARKIWPHADQLYDHFLNEENPLKGAEPNPGKIDRIFSKAVERRTRGRAGLFMQSRLPRPGHENGFTSAPYSVFEGFTELFEDFEPWLARMTGTRVHGHLYATDRVHFEGNQTTFSGALCDNAKLRDHHAQLFLINLIWNTRGERQCFQFGPTDTQFASWDLAKDPNAQISVISGAWAIPLFQSNRNFSDIRANAAELQRIESEHISALRSSHAKARVRVWTLADFIETPMEALQTVLDEMGAKNLRRVTEAPKMADLTGFGQFLQNLKNQGMHPYLMGDFPADNAPAPARPTRRKPYLVR
;
A
#
# COMPACT_ATOMS: atom_id res chain seq x y z
N MET A 1 -23.90 29.51 -25.93
CA MET A 1 -23.62 30.04 -24.56
C MET A 1 -22.11 30.21 -24.43
N SER A 2 -21.60 31.30 -23.86
CA SER A 2 -20.14 31.50 -23.76
C SER A 2 -19.61 31.19 -22.36
N VAL A 3 -18.50 30.45 -22.33
CA VAL A 3 -17.74 30.07 -21.13
C VAL A 3 -16.50 30.95 -21.12
N GLY A 4 -16.25 31.63 -20.00
CA GLY A 4 -15.03 32.40 -19.80
C GLY A 4 -14.06 31.65 -18.89
N VAL A 5 -12.75 31.79 -19.14
CA VAL A 5 -11.71 31.15 -18.33
C VAL A 5 -10.96 32.20 -17.52
N VAL A 6 -10.88 32.01 -16.20
CA VAL A 6 -9.94 32.73 -15.35
C VAL A 6 -8.74 31.82 -15.10
N MET A 7 -7.54 32.25 -15.51
CA MET A 7 -6.33 31.44 -15.39
C MET A 7 -5.30 32.08 -14.46
N LEU A 8 -4.90 31.34 -13.42
CA LEU A 8 -3.84 31.75 -12.49
C LEU A 8 -2.50 31.14 -12.89
N VAL A 9 -1.49 31.96 -13.17
CA VAL A 9 -0.16 31.53 -13.65
C VAL A 9 0.98 32.12 -12.83
N HIS A 10 2.06 31.36 -12.68
CA HIS A 10 3.27 31.80 -11.96
C HIS A 10 4.56 31.12 -12.44
N THR A 11 4.48 30.03 -13.20
CA THR A 11 5.60 29.24 -13.72
C THR A 11 5.22 28.60 -15.06
N ALA A 12 6.21 28.08 -15.79
CA ALA A 12 6.02 27.36 -17.07
C ALA A 12 5.10 28.11 -18.06
N LEU A 13 5.35 29.42 -18.24
CA LEU A 13 4.46 30.30 -18.97
C LEU A 13 4.27 29.89 -20.44
N HIS A 14 5.26 29.23 -21.06
CA HIS A 14 5.11 28.67 -22.42
C HIS A 14 3.99 27.62 -22.51
N ARG A 15 3.80 26.77 -21.49
CA ARG A 15 2.66 25.84 -21.45
C ARG A 15 1.35 26.54 -21.17
N ALA A 16 1.37 27.54 -20.30
CA ALA A 16 0.20 28.36 -20.08
C ALA A 16 -0.24 29.03 -21.39
N GLU A 17 0.70 29.57 -22.17
CA GLU A 17 0.45 30.14 -23.49
C GLU A 17 -0.25 29.15 -24.42
N GLN A 18 0.29 27.94 -24.57
CA GLN A 18 -0.32 26.89 -25.41
C GLN A 18 -1.77 26.60 -25.00
N VAL A 19 -2.04 26.46 -23.70
CA VAL A 19 -3.39 26.20 -23.19
C VAL A 19 -4.30 27.42 -23.39
N ILE A 20 -3.82 28.64 -23.17
CA ILE A 20 -4.58 29.87 -23.38
C ILE A 20 -5.01 30.00 -24.85
N ARG A 21 -4.07 29.78 -25.77
CA ARG A 21 -4.33 29.79 -27.21
C ARG A 21 -5.40 28.75 -27.58
N HIS A 22 -5.34 27.56 -26.99
CA HIS A 22 -6.37 26.53 -27.21
C HIS A 22 -7.76 26.94 -26.70
N TRP A 23 -7.86 27.62 -25.55
CA TRP A 23 -9.13 28.17 -25.06
C TRP A 23 -9.67 29.29 -25.96
N SER A 24 -8.82 30.26 -26.31
CA SER A 24 -9.17 31.39 -27.18
C SER A 24 -9.64 30.92 -28.57
N ALA A 25 -8.92 29.96 -29.18
CA ALA A 25 -9.30 29.36 -30.46
C ALA A 25 -10.68 28.67 -30.43
N ALA A 26 -11.12 28.19 -29.27
CA ALA A 26 -12.45 27.62 -29.07
C ALA A 26 -13.55 28.67 -28.77
N GLY A 27 -13.21 29.95 -28.83
CA GLY A 27 -14.08 31.10 -28.56
C GLY A 27 -14.42 31.26 -27.08
N CYS A 28 -13.47 30.95 -26.19
CA CYS A 28 -13.57 31.19 -24.75
C CYS A 28 -12.67 32.36 -24.36
N PRO A 29 -13.21 33.52 -23.95
CA PRO A 29 -12.36 34.62 -23.49
C PRO A 29 -11.59 34.21 -22.23
N VAL A 30 -10.35 34.69 -22.12
CA VAL A 30 -9.44 34.32 -21.04
C VAL A 30 -8.98 35.55 -20.27
N VAL A 31 -9.21 35.56 -18.96
CA VAL A 31 -8.62 36.55 -18.06
C VAL A 31 -7.48 35.91 -17.27
N ILE A 32 -6.28 36.44 -17.46
CA ILE A 32 -5.06 35.89 -16.88
C ILE A 32 -4.65 36.71 -15.65
N HIS A 33 -4.30 36.01 -14.58
CA HIS A 33 -3.56 36.57 -13.47
C HIS A 33 -2.14 36.00 -13.47
N VAL A 34 -1.15 36.89 -13.53
CA VAL A 34 0.26 36.51 -13.37
C VAL A 34 0.74 36.94 -11.98
N ASP A 35 1.25 36.00 -11.19
CA ASP A 35 1.77 36.27 -9.84
C ASP A 35 2.78 37.44 -9.86
N LYS A 36 2.67 38.33 -8.88
CA LYS A 36 3.60 39.45 -8.68
C LYS A 36 5.05 38.98 -8.43
N ASN A 37 5.26 37.75 -7.97
CA ASN A 37 6.59 37.16 -7.82
C ASN A 37 7.28 36.85 -9.17
N VAL A 38 6.56 36.80 -10.29
CA VAL A 38 7.17 36.65 -11.62
C VAL A 38 7.92 37.93 -11.98
N GLY A 39 9.18 37.79 -12.38
CA GLY A 39 10.03 38.91 -12.79
C GLY A 39 9.40 39.73 -13.92
N ARG A 40 9.63 41.05 -13.90
CA ARG A 40 8.99 41.98 -14.85
C ARG A 40 9.28 41.63 -16.32
N LYS A 41 10.54 41.32 -16.64
CA LYS A 41 10.94 40.90 -18.00
C LYS A 41 10.15 39.69 -18.49
N THR A 42 10.11 38.61 -17.71
CA THR A 42 9.36 37.39 -18.05
C THR A 42 7.85 37.64 -18.15
N TYR A 43 7.31 38.55 -17.33
CA TYR A 43 5.91 38.97 -17.44
C TYR A 43 5.65 39.72 -18.75
N ASP A 44 6.49 40.69 -19.09
CA ASP A 44 6.33 41.51 -20.29
C ASP A 44 6.47 40.65 -21.57
N GLU A 45 7.41 39.70 -21.59
CA GLU A 45 7.56 38.71 -22.67
C GLU A 45 6.30 37.84 -22.84
N PHE A 46 5.72 37.36 -21.74
CA PHE A 46 4.50 36.54 -21.78
C PHE A 46 3.25 37.34 -22.16
N VAL A 47 3.18 38.62 -21.79
CA VAL A 47 2.11 39.52 -22.28
C VAL A 47 2.26 39.74 -23.78
N ALA A 48 3.49 40.00 -24.24
CA ALA A 48 3.77 40.18 -25.67
C ALA A 48 3.42 38.92 -26.48
N SER A 49 3.72 37.72 -25.96
CA SER A 49 3.43 36.45 -26.66
C SER A 49 1.94 36.12 -26.78
N LEU A 50 1.04 36.88 -26.16
CA LEU A 50 -0.42 36.72 -26.26
C LEU A 50 -1.12 37.98 -26.80
N SER A 51 -0.35 38.98 -27.24
CA SER A 51 -0.88 40.27 -27.68
C SER A 51 -1.65 40.23 -29.00
N ASP A 52 -1.52 39.15 -29.75
CA ASP A 52 -2.29 38.86 -30.96
C ASP A 52 -3.73 38.39 -30.70
N LEU A 53 -4.09 38.12 -29.44
CA LEU A 53 -5.41 37.59 -29.07
C LEU A 53 -6.29 38.67 -28.40
N ASP A 54 -7.31 39.14 -29.11
CA ASP A 54 -8.22 40.19 -28.64
C ASP A 54 -9.10 39.78 -27.44
N ASP A 55 -9.35 38.48 -27.27
CA ASP A 55 -10.18 37.92 -26.21
C ASP A 55 -9.40 37.50 -24.96
N VAL A 56 -8.09 37.80 -24.94
CA VAL A 56 -7.18 37.53 -23.82
C VAL A 56 -6.78 38.84 -23.13
N ILE A 57 -7.04 38.92 -21.82
CA ILE A 57 -6.71 40.12 -21.03
C ILE A 57 -6.04 39.78 -19.71
N PHE A 58 -5.22 40.72 -19.21
CA PHE A 58 -4.47 40.55 -17.96
C PHE A 58 -5.12 41.34 -16.82
N SER A 59 -5.28 40.67 -15.68
CA SER A 59 -5.83 41.24 -14.46
C SER A 59 -4.76 41.86 -13.54
N LYS A 60 -5.21 42.57 -12.50
CA LYS A 60 -4.33 43.12 -11.48
C LYS A 60 -3.48 42.01 -10.84
N ARG A 61 -2.16 42.18 -10.85
CA ARG A 61 -1.21 41.25 -10.27
C ARG A 61 -1.24 41.30 -8.75
N HIS A 62 -1.24 40.11 -8.13
CA HIS A 62 -1.20 39.90 -6.68
C HIS A 62 -0.06 38.96 -6.35
N ARG A 63 0.51 39.11 -5.16
CA ARG A 63 1.52 38.16 -4.67
C ARG A 63 0.79 36.94 -4.14
N CYS A 64 0.97 35.79 -4.80
CA CYS A 64 0.35 34.55 -4.37
C CYS A 64 1.37 33.70 -3.61
N GLU A 65 0.92 33.11 -2.51
CA GLU A 65 1.70 32.16 -1.75
C GLU A 65 0.75 31.06 -1.29
N TRP A 66 1.24 29.81 -1.31
CA TRP A 66 0.42 28.65 -1.00
C TRP A 66 -0.22 28.80 0.39
N GLY A 67 -1.54 28.57 0.44
CA GLY A 67 -2.33 28.65 1.67
C GLY A 67 -2.61 30.06 2.18
N THR A 68 -2.37 31.10 1.39
CA THR A 68 -2.58 32.51 1.78
C THR A 68 -3.62 33.22 0.92
N TRP A 69 -4.13 34.35 1.41
CA TRP A 69 -5.17 35.17 0.76
C TRP A 69 -4.86 35.61 -0.68
N GLY A 70 -3.59 35.71 -1.05
CA GLY A 70 -3.18 36.21 -2.37
C GLY A 70 -3.81 35.45 -3.54
N ILE A 71 -4.08 34.15 -3.36
CA ILE A 71 -4.74 33.32 -4.38
C ILE A 71 -6.21 33.71 -4.53
N VAL A 72 -6.94 33.95 -3.43
CA VAL A 72 -8.33 34.43 -3.47
C VAL A 72 -8.41 35.81 -4.10
N ALA A 73 -7.52 36.74 -3.71
CA ALA A 73 -7.47 38.09 -4.28
C ALA A 73 -7.22 38.08 -5.80
N ALA A 74 -6.37 37.17 -6.27
CA ALA A 74 -6.11 36.92 -7.68
C ALA A 74 -7.38 36.43 -8.40
N SER A 75 -8.03 35.38 -7.88
CA SER A 75 -9.28 34.85 -8.44
C SER A 75 -10.38 35.91 -8.49
N GLN A 76 -10.56 36.69 -7.42
CA GLN A 76 -11.55 37.78 -7.36
C GLN A 76 -11.28 38.86 -8.41
N SER A 77 -10.02 39.32 -8.53
CA SER A 77 -9.66 40.41 -9.44
C SER A 77 -9.82 40.00 -10.91
N ALA A 78 -9.40 38.77 -11.23
CA ALA A 78 -9.57 38.23 -12.58
C ALA A 78 -11.04 37.95 -12.90
N SER A 79 -11.81 37.41 -11.95
CA SER A 79 -13.25 37.16 -12.12
C SER A 79 -14.05 38.45 -12.30
N ALA A 80 -13.79 39.49 -11.48
CA ALA A 80 -14.44 40.77 -11.64
C ALA A 80 -14.17 41.39 -13.02
N LEU A 81 -12.93 41.27 -13.51
CA LEU A 81 -12.56 41.74 -14.83
C LEU A 81 -13.24 40.93 -15.95
N MET A 82 -13.32 39.61 -15.81
CA MET A 82 -14.04 38.70 -16.71
C MET A 82 -15.50 39.13 -16.86
N LEU A 83 -16.20 39.30 -15.72
CA LEU A 83 -17.61 39.67 -15.71
C LEU A 83 -17.86 41.06 -16.31
N LYS A 84 -16.95 42.01 -16.07
CA LYS A 84 -17.04 43.38 -16.59
C LYS A 84 -16.81 43.46 -18.10
N LYS A 85 -15.81 42.74 -18.63
CA LYS A 85 -15.38 42.87 -20.04
C LYS A 85 -16.14 41.96 -20.98
N PHE A 86 -16.64 40.82 -20.49
CA PHE A 86 -17.31 39.83 -21.33
C PHE A 86 -18.75 39.59 -20.83
N PRO A 87 -19.72 40.44 -21.22
CA PRO A 87 -21.11 40.35 -20.75
C PRO A 87 -21.83 39.07 -21.23
N ALA A 88 -21.38 38.47 -22.33
CA ALA A 88 -21.96 37.24 -22.87
C ALA A 88 -21.60 35.96 -22.08
N VAL A 89 -20.60 36.04 -21.18
CA VAL A 89 -20.13 34.89 -20.39
C VAL A 89 -21.17 34.50 -19.36
N ARG A 90 -21.62 33.24 -19.40
CA ARG A 90 -22.61 32.70 -18.43
C ARG A 90 -21.99 31.79 -17.38
N HIS A 91 -20.85 31.18 -17.67
CA HIS A 91 -20.08 30.37 -16.73
C HIS A 91 -18.62 30.81 -16.75
N VAL A 92 -18.02 30.91 -15.58
CA VAL A 92 -16.60 31.21 -15.40
C VAL A 92 -15.91 29.99 -14.84
N TYR A 93 -14.93 29.48 -15.57
CA TYR A 93 -14.10 28.35 -15.19
C TYR A 93 -12.78 28.83 -14.60
N LEU A 94 -12.44 28.40 -13.38
CA LEU A 94 -11.15 28.72 -12.77
C LEU A 94 -10.12 27.64 -13.12
N ALA A 95 -9.01 28.06 -13.73
CA ALA A 95 -7.90 27.19 -14.14
C ALA A 95 -6.54 27.70 -13.63
N SER A 96 -5.53 26.83 -13.70
CA SER A 96 -4.12 27.22 -13.51
C SER A 96 -3.33 27.00 -14.79
N GLY A 97 -2.14 27.60 -14.88
CA GLY A 97 -1.20 27.34 -15.98
C GLY A 97 -0.71 25.90 -16.10
N SER A 98 -1.01 25.03 -15.11
CA SER A 98 -0.70 23.60 -15.14
C SER A 98 -1.94 22.70 -15.35
N CYS A 99 -3.06 23.30 -15.76
CA CYS A 99 -4.26 22.58 -16.17
C CYS A 99 -4.18 22.29 -17.68
N LEU A 100 -4.64 21.11 -18.08
CA LEU A 100 -4.72 20.69 -19.48
C LEU A 100 -6.14 20.22 -19.79
N PRO A 101 -6.83 20.80 -20.78
CA PRO A 101 -8.06 20.24 -21.31
C PRO A 101 -7.82 18.82 -21.81
N LEU A 102 -8.68 17.87 -21.43
CA LEU A 102 -8.60 16.47 -21.86
C LEU A 102 -9.63 16.12 -22.93
N ARG A 103 -10.61 17.01 -23.16
CA ARG A 103 -11.72 16.86 -24.10
C ARG A 103 -11.84 18.14 -24.93
N PRO A 104 -12.46 18.08 -26.12
CA PRO A 104 -12.71 19.28 -26.91
C PRO A 104 -13.50 20.32 -26.13
N ILE A 105 -13.08 21.59 -26.19
CA ILE A 105 -13.73 22.68 -25.43
C ILE A 105 -15.22 22.84 -25.78
N GLY A 106 -15.60 22.53 -27.03
CA GLY A 106 -17.01 22.53 -27.46
C GLY A 106 -17.90 21.62 -26.62
N ASP A 107 -17.38 20.47 -26.21
CA ASP A 107 -18.14 19.50 -25.40
C ASP A 107 -18.29 19.96 -23.94
N LEU A 108 -17.33 20.70 -23.37
CA LEU A 108 -17.52 21.43 -22.11
C LEU A 108 -18.60 22.53 -22.25
N LYS A 109 -18.60 23.28 -23.37
CA LYS A 109 -19.61 24.32 -23.63
C LYS A 109 -21.02 23.72 -23.73
N ASP A 110 -21.17 22.60 -24.43
CA ASP A 110 -22.44 21.88 -24.55
C ASP A 110 -22.91 21.31 -23.20
N TYR A 111 -21.97 20.77 -22.41
CA TYR A 111 -22.25 20.26 -21.08
C TYR A 111 -22.80 21.35 -20.14
N LEU A 112 -22.18 22.52 -20.13
CA LEU A 112 -22.61 23.68 -19.35
C LEU A 112 -23.89 24.31 -19.90
N ALA A 113 -24.09 24.31 -21.23
CA ALA A 113 -25.30 24.82 -21.86
C ALA A 113 -26.56 24.02 -21.44
N LYS A 114 -26.43 22.71 -21.24
CA LYS A 114 -27.50 21.86 -20.69
C LYS A 114 -27.78 22.12 -19.20
N ARG A 115 -26.87 22.80 -18.49
CA ARG A 115 -26.92 23.08 -17.05
C ARG A 115 -26.73 24.58 -16.75
N PRO A 116 -27.62 25.45 -17.28
CA PRO A 116 -27.40 26.90 -17.30
C PRO A 116 -27.34 27.56 -15.91
N ARG A 117 -27.94 26.93 -14.88
CA ARG A 117 -28.04 27.47 -13.51
C ARG A 117 -27.26 26.64 -12.48
N THR A 118 -26.40 25.73 -12.94
CA THR A 118 -25.65 24.84 -12.05
C THR A 118 -24.25 25.38 -11.82
N ASP A 119 -23.88 25.48 -10.56
CA ASP A 119 -22.53 25.78 -10.09
C ASP A 119 -21.79 24.46 -9.78
N PHE A 120 -20.60 24.28 -10.35
CA PHE A 120 -19.75 23.10 -10.13
C PHE A 120 -18.61 23.49 -9.19
N ILE A 121 -18.78 23.18 -7.92
CA ILE A 121 -17.79 23.47 -6.88
C ILE A 121 -17.97 22.47 -5.76
N GLU A 122 -16.86 21.82 -5.38
CA GLU A 122 -16.87 20.96 -4.20
C GLU A 122 -17.08 21.82 -2.94
N SER A 123 -18.09 21.49 -2.14
CA SER A 123 -18.46 22.27 -0.96
C SER A 123 -19.01 21.33 0.11
N ALA A 124 -18.11 20.78 0.93
CA ALA A 124 -18.41 19.91 2.06
C ALA A 124 -18.39 20.72 3.37
N THR A 125 -19.34 20.48 4.25
CA THR A 125 -19.41 21.14 5.57
C THR A 125 -18.33 20.57 6.50
N THR A 126 -17.63 21.43 7.24
CA THR A 126 -16.60 21.01 8.19
C THR A 126 -17.14 20.33 9.46
N ALA A 127 -18.45 20.38 9.68
CA ALA A 127 -19.09 19.81 10.87
C ALA A 127 -19.34 18.29 10.75
N ASP A 128 -19.61 17.81 9.53
CA ASP A 128 -20.20 16.49 9.32
C ASP A 128 -19.27 15.50 8.61
N VAL A 129 -18.22 15.98 7.94
CA VAL A 129 -17.35 15.13 7.10
C VAL A 129 -15.87 15.51 7.30
N PRO A 130 -14.99 14.56 7.70
CA PRO A 130 -13.56 14.79 7.71
C PRO A 130 -13.05 14.88 6.26
N TRP A 131 -13.00 16.09 5.71
CA TRP A 131 -12.51 16.35 4.36
C TRP A 131 -10.97 16.40 4.29
N THR A 132 -10.32 16.76 5.40
CA THR A 132 -8.85 16.86 5.48
C THR A 132 -8.21 15.52 5.85
N GLN A 133 -7.18 15.09 5.09
CA GLN A 133 -6.32 13.97 5.47
C GLN A 133 -5.35 14.41 6.58
N GLY A 134 -5.88 14.56 7.80
CA GLY A 134 -5.14 15.03 8.97
C GLY A 134 -4.83 16.54 8.96
N GLY A 135 -4.47 17.06 10.12
CA GLY A 135 -4.12 18.47 10.32
C GLY A 135 -5.26 19.33 10.89
N LEU A 136 -5.15 20.64 10.68
CA LEU A 136 -6.15 21.62 11.13
C LEU A 136 -7.36 21.55 10.21
N ASP A 137 -8.52 21.21 10.75
CA ASP A 137 -9.80 21.17 10.02
C ASP A 137 -10.64 22.40 10.36
N PHE A 138 -11.58 22.31 11.29
CA PHE A 138 -12.34 23.45 11.81
C PHE A 138 -11.45 24.58 12.39
N GLU A 139 -10.27 24.23 12.91
CA GLU A 139 -9.29 25.19 13.40
C GLU A 139 -8.78 26.17 12.33
N ARG A 140 -8.91 25.85 11.02
CA ARG A 140 -8.61 26.79 9.92
C ARG A 140 -9.43 28.07 10.01
N PHE A 141 -10.66 27.96 10.53
CA PHE A 141 -11.62 29.04 10.62
C PHE A 141 -11.56 29.75 11.98
N THR A 142 -11.29 29.01 13.05
CA THR A 142 -11.30 29.57 14.41
C THR A 142 -9.95 30.15 14.82
N LEU A 143 -8.83 29.76 14.19
CA LEU A 143 -7.50 30.31 14.46
C LEU A 143 -7.08 31.39 13.44
N ARG A 144 -5.94 32.05 13.72
CA ARG A 144 -5.30 33.04 12.85
C ARG A 144 -4.01 32.45 12.25
N PHE A 145 -3.78 32.74 10.97
CA PHE A 145 -2.61 32.23 10.23
C PHE A 145 -1.83 33.34 9.50
N PRO A 146 -1.12 34.20 10.25
CA PRO A 146 -0.34 35.30 9.65
C PRO A 146 0.99 34.83 9.03
N PHE A 147 1.50 33.65 9.42
CA PHE A 147 2.78 33.12 8.95
C PHE A 147 2.58 32.13 7.81
N SER A 148 3.48 32.17 6.82
CA SER A 148 3.48 31.19 5.73
C SER A 148 3.91 29.82 6.23
N TRP A 149 3.08 28.80 6.00
CA TRP A 149 3.41 27.41 6.31
C TRP A 149 4.67 26.93 5.57
N ARG A 150 4.87 27.38 4.32
CA ARG A 150 5.97 26.92 3.47
C ARG A 150 7.29 27.61 3.78
N LYS A 151 7.28 28.91 4.13
CA LYS A 151 8.50 29.69 4.40
C LYS A 151 8.87 29.75 5.88
N GLN A 152 7.88 29.71 6.77
CA GLN A 152 8.03 29.97 8.20
C GLN A 152 7.34 28.87 9.03
N ARG A 153 7.63 27.60 8.70
CA ARG A 153 6.98 26.42 9.31
C ARG A 153 7.04 26.42 10.83
N PHE A 154 8.20 26.76 11.41
CA PHE A 154 8.39 26.83 12.86
C PHE A 154 7.47 27.86 13.53
N LEU A 155 7.39 29.08 12.97
CA LEU A 155 6.53 30.15 13.50
C LEU A 155 5.05 29.81 13.33
N PHE A 156 4.69 29.19 12.20
CA PHE A 156 3.33 28.68 11.97
C PHE A 156 2.92 27.70 13.08
N ASP A 157 3.73 26.66 13.31
CA ASP A 157 3.42 25.60 14.27
C ASP A 157 3.36 26.14 15.70
N ARG A 158 4.34 26.95 16.10
CA ARG A 158 4.36 27.57 17.44
C ARG A 158 3.19 28.52 17.66
N TYR A 159 2.77 29.26 16.64
CA TYR A 159 1.62 30.16 16.76
C TYR A 159 0.30 29.40 16.86
N VAL A 160 0.17 28.25 16.18
CA VAL A 160 -0.98 27.34 16.35
C VAL A 160 -1.01 26.78 17.77
N GLU A 161 0.11 26.26 18.27
CA GLU A 161 0.22 25.75 19.63
C GLU A 161 -0.10 26.82 20.68
N LEU A 162 0.39 28.04 20.49
CA LEU A 162 0.12 29.17 21.38
C LEU A 162 -1.37 29.50 21.41
N GLN A 163 -2.01 29.61 20.25
CA GLN A 163 -3.45 29.89 20.18
C GLN A 163 -4.29 28.78 20.84
N ARG A 164 -3.91 27.51 20.67
CA ARG A 164 -4.53 26.36 21.34
C ARG A 164 -4.39 26.43 22.86
N ARG A 165 -3.18 26.71 23.36
CA ARG A 165 -2.90 26.87 24.80
C ARG A 165 -3.70 28.01 25.41
N LEU A 166 -3.84 29.12 24.69
CA LEU A 166 -4.61 30.28 25.10
C LEU A 166 -6.11 30.18 24.80
N LYS A 167 -6.59 29.03 24.28
CA LYS A 167 -8.01 28.79 23.89
C LYS A 167 -8.59 29.92 23.04
N MET A 168 -7.77 30.47 22.13
CA MET A 168 -8.19 31.56 21.27
C MET A 168 -9.15 31.04 20.19
N HIS A 169 -10.35 31.60 20.12
CA HIS A 169 -11.32 31.30 19.07
C HIS A 169 -11.81 32.58 18.40
N ARG A 170 -11.76 32.59 17.07
CA ARG A 170 -12.38 33.63 16.24
C ARG A 170 -13.84 33.28 16.02
N ARG A 171 -14.70 34.29 16.10
CA ARG A 171 -16.09 34.18 15.68
C ARG A 171 -16.17 34.19 14.16
N LEU A 172 -17.06 33.36 13.64
CA LEU A 172 -17.47 33.39 12.24
C LEU A 172 -18.32 34.64 12.00
N PRO A 173 -18.23 35.27 10.82
CA PRO A 173 -19.20 36.28 10.38
C PRO A 173 -20.61 35.72 10.38
N ASP A 174 -21.59 36.56 10.66
CA ASP A 174 -23.00 36.15 10.69
C ASP A 174 -23.46 35.70 9.30
N GLY A 175 -24.29 34.65 9.27
CA GLY A 175 -24.90 34.13 8.04
C GLY A 175 -24.03 33.16 7.23
N ILE A 176 -22.73 32.97 7.54
CA ILE A 176 -21.89 32.00 6.84
C ILE A 176 -21.65 30.72 7.65
N ILE A 177 -21.71 29.58 6.94
CA ILE A 177 -21.29 28.29 7.46
C ILE A 177 -20.01 27.90 6.72
N PRO A 178 -18.91 27.55 7.41
CA PRO A 178 -17.69 27.10 6.76
C PRO A 178 -17.90 25.86 5.89
N HIS A 179 -17.56 25.99 4.62
CA HIS A 179 -17.44 24.88 3.69
C HIS A 179 -16.02 24.79 3.14
N MET A 180 -15.60 23.58 2.82
CA MET A 180 -14.30 23.27 2.24
C MET A 180 -14.45 22.44 0.96
N GLY A 181 -13.47 22.54 0.08
CA GLY A 181 -13.43 21.77 -1.16
C GLY A 181 -12.25 22.16 -2.05
N SER A 182 -12.17 21.55 -3.23
CA SER A 182 -11.17 21.90 -4.25
C SER A 182 -11.19 23.39 -4.59
N GLN A 183 -9.99 23.98 -4.75
CA GLN A 183 -9.78 25.33 -5.30
C GLN A 183 -10.44 25.51 -6.69
N TRP A 184 -10.55 24.44 -7.48
CA TRP A 184 -10.97 24.51 -8.89
C TRP A 184 -12.48 24.36 -9.02
N TRP A 185 -13.13 25.42 -9.51
CA TRP A 185 -14.58 25.52 -9.68
C TRP A 185 -14.97 26.04 -11.06
N CYS A 186 -16.24 25.82 -11.42
CA CYS A 186 -16.90 26.45 -12.56
C CYS A 186 -18.23 27.02 -12.09
N LEU A 187 -18.31 28.34 -11.96
CA LEU A 187 -19.46 29.04 -11.37
C LEU A 187 -20.25 29.78 -12.44
N THR A 188 -21.55 29.89 -12.25
CA THR A 188 -22.44 30.71 -13.06
C THR A 188 -22.12 32.19 -12.85
N ARG A 189 -22.39 33.02 -13.86
CA ARG A 189 -22.27 34.48 -13.79
C ARG A 189 -23.07 35.03 -12.62
N GLN A 190 -24.30 34.57 -12.44
CA GLN A 190 -25.19 35.05 -11.38
C GLN A 190 -24.56 34.85 -10.01
N THR A 191 -24.15 33.62 -9.70
CA THR A 191 -23.55 33.30 -8.40
C THR A 191 -22.23 34.04 -8.19
N LEU A 192 -21.37 34.09 -9.21
CA LEU A 192 -20.08 34.77 -9.09
C LEU A 192 -20.22 36.30 -8.96
N SER A 193 -21.16 36.92 -9.68
CA SER A 193 -21.51 38.33 -9.49
C SER A 193 -22.00 38.59 -8.07
N ALA A 194 -22.93 37.77 -7.56
CA ALA A 194 -23.47 37.92 -6.22
C ALA A 194 -22.37 37.85 -5.14
N ILE A 195 -21.42 36.91 -5.27
CA ILE A 195 -20.26 36.80 -4.36
C ILE A 195 -19.37 38.06 -4.42
N LEU A 196 -19.12 38.59 -5.62
CA LEU A 196 -18.18 39.70 -5.81
C LEU A 196 -18.77 41.09 -5.51
N GLU A 197 -20.09 41.20 -5.58
CA GLU A 197 -20.86 42.45 -5.39
C GLU A 197 -21.63 42.46 -4.05
N ASP A 198 -21.44 41.43 -3.22
CA ASP A 198 -22.00 41.31 -1.88
C ASP A 198 -21.73 42.55 -1.00
N PRO A 199 -22.75 43.17 -0.38
CA PRO A 199 -22.57 44.30 0.53
C PRO A 199 -21.60 44.01 1.70
N GLU A 200 -21.64 42.80 2.23
CA GLU A 200 -20.82 42.32 3.35
C GLU A 200 -19.46 41.74 2.89
N ARG A 201 -19.15 41.82 1.59
CA ARG A 201 -17.88 41.31 1.03
C ARG A 201 -16.65 41.78 1.79
N SER A 202 -16.64 43.04 2.24
CA SER A 202 -15.50 43.61 2.98
C SER A 202 -15.26 42.90 4.33
N VAL A 203 -16.34 42.45 4.99
CA VAL A 203 -16.32 41.66 6.22
C VAL A 203 -15.79 40.26 5.94
N TYR A 204 -16.32 39.59 4.92
CA TYR A 204 -15.87 38.26 4.51
C TYR A 204 -14.40 38.25 4.08
N ASP A 205 -13.96 39.20 3.26
CA ASP A 205 -12.57 39.33 2.83
C ASP A 205 -11.63 39.55 4.02
N THR A 206 -12.02 40.39 4.99
CA THR A 206 -11.25 40.63 6.21
C THR A 206 -11.12 39.38 7.07
N TYR A 207 -12.19 38.58 7.14
CA TYR A 207 -12.19 37.31 7.85
C TYR A 207 -11.30 36.27 7.16
N PHE A 208 -11.51 35.99 5.88
CA PHE A 208 -10.78 34.94 5.15
C PHE A 208 -9.30 35.28 4.90
N LYS A 209 -8.90 36.55 4.95
CA LYS A 209 -7.48 36.95 4.95
C LYS A 209 -6.62 36.28 6.02
N ARG A 210 -7.24 35.85 7.11
CA ARG A 210 -6.57 35.22 8.26
C ARG A 210 -6.87 33.72 8.38
N VAL A 211 -7.66 33.17 7.46
CA VAL A 211 -7.96 31.72 7.35
C VAL A 211 -6.82 31.04 6.60
N TRP A 212 -6.47 29.81 6.99
CA TRP A 212 -5.47 29.02 6.28
C TRP A 212 -6.08 28.30 5.08
N ILE A 213 -5.40 28.38 3.93
CA ILE A 213 -5.89 27.85 2.64
C ILE A 213 -7.29 28.39 2.32
N PRO A 214 -7.45 29.73 2.27
CA PRO A 214 -8.75 30.34 2.02
C PRO A 214 -9.25 30.11 0.59
N ASP A 215 -8.38 29.72 -0.34
CA ASP A 215 -8.72 29.34 -1.72
C ASP A 215 -9.52 28.04 -1.82
N GLU A 216 -9.48 27.19 -0.79
CA GLU A 216 -10.28 25.96 -0.65
C GLU A 216 -11.52 26.15 0.24
N SER A 217 -11.82 27.37 0.69
CA SER A 217 -12.97 27.63 1.57
C SER A 217 -13.77 28.90 1.27
N TYR A 218 -13.17 29.95 0.70
CA TYR A 218 -13.83 31.23 0.45
C TYR A 218 -15.02 31.09 -0.50
N PHE A 219 -14.77 30.58 -1.71
CA PHE A 219 -15.83 30.42 -2.71
C PHE A 219 -16.80 29.30 -2.31
N GLN A 220 -16.29 28.24 -1.68
CA GLN A 220 -17.06 27.09 -1.21
C GLN A 220 -18.07 27.47 -0.12
N THR A 221 -17.71 28.45 0.71
CA THR A 221 -18.58 29.02 1.74
C THR A 221 -19.57 30.01 1.13
N LEU A 222 -19.12 30.98 0.34
CA LEU A 222 -20.00 32.03 -0.17
C LEU A 222 -20.95 31.55 -1.27
N VAL A 223 -20.59 30.53 -2.04
CA VAL A 223 -21.49 29.93 -3.05
C VAL A 223 -22.76 29.39 -2.40
N ARG A 224 -22.71 28.95 -1.14
CA ARG A 224 -23.87 28.42 -0.40
C ARG A 224 -24.90 29.49 -0.02
N LEU A 225 -24.51 30.76 -0.03
CA LEU A 225 -25.43 31.88 0.17
C LEU A 225 -26.26 32.20 -1.08
N TYR A 226 -25.69 31.97 -2.28
CA TYR A 226 -26.18 32.57 -3.51
C TYR A 226 -26.60 31.58 -4.59
N SER A 227 -25.99 30.39 -4.62
CA SER A 227 -26.26 29.44 -5.68
C SER A 227 -27.65 28.84 -5.56
N GLN A 228 -28.32 28.73 -6.70
CA GLN A 228 -29.61 28.06 -6.81
C GLN A 228 -29.48 26.54 -6.92
N ASN A 229 -28.36 26.06 -7.48
CA ASN A 229 -28.12 24.63 -7.71
C ASN A 229 -26.62 24.34 -7.72
N ILE A 230 -26.17 23.59 -6.71
CA ILE A 230 -24.77 23.19 -6.57
C ILE A 230 -24.63 21.72 -6.91
N GLU A 231 -23.78 21.41 -7.89
CA GLU A 231 -23.19 20.08 -8.01
C GLU A 231 -21.84 20.05 -7.28
N SER A 232 -21.79 19.33 -6.15
CA SER A 232 -20.61 19.29 -5.27
C SER A 232 -19.47 18.45 -5.83
N ARG A 233 -18.89 18.88 -6.95
CA ARG A 233 -17.73 18.30 -7.62
C ARG A 233 -16.99 19.35 -8.45
N SER A 234 -15.69 19.14 -8.67
CA SER A 234 -14.92 19.91 -9.64
C SER A 234 -15.01 19.28 -11.02
N LEU A 235 -15.04 20.13 -12.06
CA LEU A 235 -14.85 19.70 -13.45
C LEU A 235 -13.35 19.54 -13.81
N THR A 236 -12.45 19.79 -12.87
CA THR A 236 -11.01 19.51 -12.97
C THR A 236 -10.69 18.22 -12.22
N LEU A 237 -10.09 17.26 -12.93
CA LEU A 237 -9.46 16.10 -12.31
C LEU A 237 -8.21 16.55 -11.55
N SER A 238 -8.25 16.48 -10.22
CA SER A 238 -7.10 16.67 -9.35
C SER A 238 -7.03 15.51 -8.36
N LYS A 239 -5.85 14.88 -8.23
CA LYS A 239 -5.63 13.77 -7.29
C LYS A 239 -4.48 14.10 -6.36
N PHE A 240 -4.57 13.63 -5.12
CA PHE A 240 -3.56 13.83 -4.09
C PHE A 240 -3.00 12.48 -3.63
N ASP A 241 -1.73 12.46 -3.25
CA ASP A 241 -1.11 11.31 -2.60
C ASP A 241 -1.50 11.24 -1.11
N TYR A 242 -1.05 10.19 -0.43
CA TYR A 242 -1.31 9.98 1.00
C TYR A 242 -0.70 11.06 1.92
N GLN A 243 0.14 11.95 1.39
CA GLN A 243 0.70 13.10 2.12
C GLN A 243 -0.05 14.39 1.80
N GLY A 244 -1.15 14.34 1.03
CA GLY A 244 -1.86 15.52 0.57
C GLY A 244 -1.11 16.32 -0.49
N LYS A 245 -0.13 15.73 -1.19
CA LYS A 245 0.55 16.39 -2.32
C LYS A 245 -0.15 16.07 -3.63
N PRO A 246 -0.34 17.05 -4.53
CA PRO A 246 -0.99 16.79 -5.81
C PRO A 246 -0.13 15.84 -6.66
N HIS A 247 -0.78 14.86 -7.27
CA HIS A 247 -0.17 14.02 -8.29
C HIS A 247 0.18 14.86 -9.52
N ILE A 248 1.37 14.59 -10.06
CA ILE A 248 1.85 15.16 -11.30
C ILE A 248 1.66 14.10 -12.39
N PHE A 249 1.02 14.47 -13.49
CA PHE A 249 0.83 13.62 -14.65
C PHE A 249 1.96 13.84 -15.66
N TYR A 250 2.48 12.73 -16.16
CA TYR A 250 3.60 12.60 -17.10
C TYR A 250 3.12 11.91 -18.39
N ASP A 251 3.93 11.86 -19.44
CA ASP A 251 3.56 11.27 -20.73
C ASP A 251 3.06 9.82 -20.64
N ASP A 252 3.62 9.03 -19.74
CA ASP A 252 3.19 7.65 -19.46
C ASP A 252 1.76 7.53 -18.88
N HIS A 253 1.15 8.65 -18.47
CA HIS A 253 -0.23 8.71 -18.00
C HIS A 253 -1.25 8.98 -19.11
N LEU A 254 -0.83 9.11 -20.37
CA LEU A 254 -1.72 9.42 -21.50
C LEU A 254 -2.95 8.51 -21.55
N GLN A 255 -2.74 7.18 -21.50
CA GLN A 255 -3.83 6.21 -21.56
C GLN A 255 -4.76 6.27 -20.33
N LEU A 256 -4.22 6.63 -19.17
CA LEU A 256 -5.00 6.84 -17.95
C LEU A 256 -5.89 8.07 -18.10
N LEU A 257 -5.35 9.19 -18.58
CA LEU A 257 -6.10 10.44 -18.76
C LEU A 257 -7.20 10.30 -19.81
N ARG A 258 -6.94 9.60 -20.92
CA ARG A 258 -7.96 9.28 -21.94
C ARG A 258 -9.17 8.51 -21.39
N ARG A 259 -8.98 7.69 -20.35
CA ARG A 259 -10.04 6.88 -19.73
C ARG A 259 -10.77 7.58 -18.59
N SER A 260 -10.37 8.80 -18.22
CA SER A 260 -10.93 9.53 -17.08
C SER A 260 -12.29 10.17 -17.37
N ASP A 261 -12.63 10.37 -18.65
CA ASP A 261 -13.80 11.10 -19.13
C ASP A 261 -13.91 12.56 -18.57
N CYS A 262 -12.89 13.07 -17.88
CA CYS A 262 -12.88 14.42 -17.31
C CYS A 262 -12.62 15.49 -18.38
N PHE A 263 -13.10 16.72 -18.15
CA PHE A 263 -12.88 17.84 -19.09
C PHE A 263 -11.47 18.40 -19.03
N VAL A 264 -10.88 18.48 -17.84
CA VAL A 264 -9.57 19.10 -17.58
C VAL A 264 -8.86 18.28 -16.52
N ALA A 265 -7.55 18.15 -16.59
CA ALA A 265 -6.73 17.54 -15.55
C ALA A 265 -5.66 18.48 -14.98
N ARG A 266 -5.31 18.21 -13.73
CA ARG A 266 -4.28 18.90 -12.96
C ARG A 266 -3.60 17.92 -12.00
N LYS A 267 -2.27 17.91 -11.83
CA LYS A 267 -1.28 18.85 -12.38
C LYS A 267 -0.47 18.19 -13.49
N ILE A 268 -0.37 18.83 -14.65
CA ILE A 268 0.48 18.30 -15.74
C ILE A 268 1.93 18.79 -15.56
N TRP A 269 2.89 17.89 -15.81
CA TRP A 269 4.31 18.25 -15.82
C TRP A 269 4.65 19.14 -17.03
N PRO A 270 5.40 20.25 -16.90
CA PRO A 270 5.71 21.11 -18.05
C PRO A 270 6.50 20.45 -19.19
N HIS A 271 7.17 19.32 -18.93
CA HIS A 271 7.91 18.55 -19.94
C HIS A 271 7.17 17.31 -20.43
N ALA A 272 5.85 17.21 -20.16
CA ALA A 272 5.02 16.16 -20.72
C ALA A 272 4.58 16.52 -22.15
N ASP A 273 5.56 16.60 -23.07
CA ASP A 273 5.35 17.02 -24.45
C ASP A 273 4.25 16.21 -25.13
N GLN A 274 4.24 14.88 -24.95
CA GLN A 274 3.25 14.01 -25.59
C GLN A 274 1.83 14.29 -25.08
N LEU A 275 1.66 14.61 -23.79
CA LEU A 275 0.34 15.00 -23.27
C LEU A 275 -0.15 16.30 -23.90
N TYR A 276 0.70 17.33 -23.93
CA TYR A 276 0.32 18.63 -24.50
C TYR A 276 0.03 18.49 -26.00
N ASP A 277 0.88 17.79 -26.74
CA ASP A 277 0.69 17.60 -28.18
C ASP A 277 -0.59 16.82 -28.47
N HIS A 278 -0.85 15.72 -27.76
CA HIS A 278 -2.05 14.91 -27.99
C HIS A 278 -3.33 15.68 -27.65
N PHE A 279 -3.40 16.30 -26.47
CA PHE A 279 -4.65 16.91 -26.00
C PHE A 279 -4.92 18.31 -26.56
N LEU A 280 -3.91 19.02 -27.06
CA LEU A 280 -4.09 20.34 -27.67
C LEU A 280 -4.20 20.31 -29.20
N ASN A 281 -3.74 19.25 -29.88
CA ASN A 281 -3.72 19.17 -31.36
C ASN A 281 -4.81 18.29 -31.99
N GLU A 282 -5.56 17.48 -31.25
CA GLU A 282 -6.47 16.47 -31.84
C GLU A 282 -7.97 16.84 -31.82
N GLU A 283 -8.69 16.41 -32.88
CA GLU A 283 -10.12 16.11 -32.84
C GLU A 283 -10.37 14.89 -31.93
N ASN A 284 -10.21 15.08 -30.63
CA ASN A 284 -10.36 14.00 -29.67
C ASN A 284 -11.80 13.43 -29.76
N PRO A 285 -11.98 12.12 -30.07
CA PRO A 285 -13.29 11.52 -30.34
C PRO A 285 -14.15 11.34 -29.07
N LEU A 286 -13.61 11.64 -27.89
CA LEU A 286 -14.32 11.57 -26.62
C LEU A 286 -15.39 12.67 -26.53
N LYS A 287 -16.62 12.36 -26.96
CA LYS A 287 -17.80 13.23 -26.85
C LYS A 287 -18.85 12.61 -25.92
N GLY A 288 -19.53 13.46 -25.15
CA GLY A 288 -20.83 13.13 -24.57
C GLY A 288 -20.88 12.18 -23.36
N ALA A 289 -19.75 11.70 -22.83
CA ALA A 289 -19.75 10.93 -21.57
C ALA A 289 -19.83 11.87 -20.35
N GLU A 290 -20.51 11.43 -19.28
CA GLU A 290 -20.48 12.14 -17.99
C GLU A 290 -19.09 11.98 -17.35
N PRO A 291 -18.45 13.06 -16.85
CA PRO A 291 -17.15 12.95 -16.20
C PRO A 291 -17.17 11.94 -15.04
N ASN A 292 -16.36 10.87 -15.15
CA ASN A 292 -16.32 9.79 -14.17
C ASN A 292 -14.88 9.44 -13.77
N PRO A 293 -14.30 10.16 -12.78
CA PRO A 293 -12.97 9.84 -12.28
C PRO A 293 -12.91 8.47 -11.58
N GLY A 294 -14.04 7.87 -11.20
CA GLY A 294 -14.09 6.59 -10.49
C GLY A 294 -13.37 5.44 -11.22
N LYS A 295 -13.32 5.48 -12.56
CA LYS A 295 -12.58 4.48 -13.38
C LYS A 295 -11.08 4.49 -13.06
N ILE A 296 -10.49 5.66 -12.88
CA ILE A 296 -9.05 5.82 -12.61
C ILE A 296 -8.76 5.78 -11.11
N ASP A 297 -9.74 6.08 -10.25
CA ASP A 297 -9.58 6.10 -8.79
C ASP A 297 -9.11 4.77 -8.23
N ARG A 298 -9.61 3.65 -8.78
CA ARG A 298 -9.14 2.32 -8.38
C ARG A 298 -7.64 2.13 -8.58
N ILE A 299 -7.06 2.74 -9.62
CA ILE A 299 -5.62 2.67 -9.90
C ILE A 299 -4.86 3.48 -8.85
N PHE A 300 -5.30 4.70 -8.57
CA PHE A 300 -4.70 5.55 -7.54
C PHE A 300 -4.79 4.93 -6.15
N SER A 301 -5.95 4.40 -5.75
CA SER A 301 -6.12 3.73 -4.45
C SER A 301 -5.18 2.53 -4.30
N LYS A 302 -5.05 1.69 -5.34
CA LYS A 302 -4.08 0.58 -5.35
C LYS A 302 -2.64 1.06 -5.29
N ALA A 303 -2.30 2.16 -5.99
CA ALA A 303 -0.97 2.73 -5.96
C ALA A 303 -0.63 3.31 -4.58
N VAL A 304 -1.58 4.01 -3.94
CA VAL A 304 -1.45 4.52 -2.57
C VAL A 304 -1.27 3.37 -1.58
N GLU A 305 -2.13 2.34 -1.65
CA GLU A 305 -2.01 1.16 -0.79
C GLU A 305 -0.65 0.48 -0.96
N ARG A 306 -0.20 0.29 -2.20
CA ARG A 306 1.13 -0.28 -2.46
C ARG A 306 2.26 0.62 -1.99
N ARG A 307 2.11 1.94 -2.02
CA ARG A 307 3.13 2.86 -1.51
C ARG A 307 3.22 2.83 0.01
N THR A 308 2.08 2.76 0.70
CA THR A 308 2.01 2.79 2.17
C THR A 308 2.28 1.42 2.77
N ARG A 309 1.63 0.37 2.27
CA ARG A 309 1.72 -1.02 2.75
C ARG A 309 2.74 -1.88 2.00
N GLY A 310 3.14 -1.51 0.79
CA GLY A 310 4.06 -2.32 -0.02
C GLY A 310 3.43 -3.61 -0.52
N ARG A 311 4.27 -4.52 -1.01
CA ARG A 311 3.87 -5.85 -1.44
C ARG A 311 4.18 -6.84 -0.34
N ALA A 312 3.29 -7.81 -0.12
CA ALA A 312 3.52 -8.88 0.85
C ALA A 312 4.77 -9.67 0.52
N GLY A 313 5.62 -9.92 1.51
CA GLY A 313 6.89 -10.62 1.34
C GLY A 313 7.93 -9.92 0.46
N LEU A 314 7.77 -8.62 0.14
CA LEU A 314 8.81 -7.86 -0.55
C LEU A 314 9.45 -6.84 0.39
N PHE A 315 10.71 -7.11 0.70
CA PHE A 315 11.56 -6.26 1.50
C PHE A 315 12.72 -5.84 0.59
N MET A 316 12.95 -4.53 0.47
CA MET A 316 13.98 -3.99 -0.42
C MET A 316 14.55 -2.70 0.16
N GLN A 317 15.72 -2.26 -0.32
CA GLN A 317 16.38 -1.03 0.16
C GLN A 317 15.44 0.19 0.12
N SER A 318 14.62 0.32 -0.93
CA SER A 318 13.68 1.44 -1.06
C SER A 318 12.47 1.34 -0.13
N ARG A 319 12.24 0.17 0.49
CA ARG A 319 11.16 -0.09 1.42
C ARG A 319 11.49 -1.25 2.37
N LEU A 320 12.13 -0.92 3.48
CA LEU A 320 12.35 -1.80 4.62
C LEU A 320 11.40 -1.37 5.76
N PRO A 321 10.23 -2.00 5.92
CA PRO A 321 9.25 -1.58 6.91
C PRO A 321 9.76 -1.79 8.35
N ARG A 322 9.29 -0.94 9.27
CA ARG A 322 9.47 -1.19 10.71
C ARG A 322 8.58 -2.36 11.15
N PRO A 323 8.92 -3.10 12.21
CA PRO A 323 8.06 -4.15 12.76
C PRO A 323 6.64 -3.63 13.02
N GLY A 324 5.63 -4.38 12.57
CA GLY A 324 4.21 -4.02 12.63
C GLY A 324 3.70 -3.16 11.47
N HIS A 325 4.57 -2.72 10.55
CA HIS A 325 4.21 -1.93 9.35
C HIS A 325 4.45 -2.68 8.03
N GLU A 326 4.86 -3.93 8.10
CA GLU A 326 4.89 -4.87 7.00
C GLU A 326 3.48 -5.20 6.49
N ASN A 327 3.39 -5.67 5.25
CA ASN A 327 2.14 -6.11 4.64
C ASN A 327 2.17 -7.63 4.45
N GLY A 328 2.39 -8.36 5.54
CA GLY A 328 2.66 -9.79 5.51
C GLY A 328 4.16 -10.10 5.45
N PHE A 329 4.55 -11.14 6.19
CA PHE A 329 5.93 -11.56 6.37
C PHE A 329 6.50 -12.20 5.11
N THR A 330 5.89 -13.29 4.61
CA THR A 330 6.21 -13.90 3.31
C THR A 330 5.13 -13.59 2.25
N SER A 331 5.43 -13.89 0.98
CA SER A 331 4.53 -13.60 -0.15
C SER A 331 3.62 -14.75 -0.57
N ALA A 332 3.86 -15.96 -0.08
CA ALA A 332 3.12 -17.15 -0.48
C ALA A 332 3.21 -18.26 0.59
N PRO A 333 2.27 -19.24 0.60
CA PRO A 333 2.33 -20.39 1.49
C PRO A 333 3.57 -21.27 1.30
N TYR A 334 4.10 -21.82 2.39
CA TYR A 334 5.21 -22.78 2.41
C TYR A 334 5.02 -23.81 3.54
N SER A 335 5.78 -24.89 3.49
CA SER A 335 5.72 -25.97 4.49
C SER A 335 7.03 -26.15 5.22
N VAL A 336 6.95 -26.38 6.52
CA VAL A 336 8.10 -26.65 7.40
C VAL A 336 7.88 -27.98 8.10
N PHE A 337 8.92 -28.80 8.12
CA PHE A 337 8.92 -30.13 8.69
C PHE A 337 9.99 -30.25 9.77
N GLU A 338 9.61 -30.80 10.92
CA GLU A 338 10.52 -31.11 12.02
C GLU A 338 10.38 -32.59 12.39
N GLY A 339 11.50 -33.30 12.49
CA GLY A 339 11.52 -34.69 12.93
C GLY A 339 11.25 -35.74 11.84
N PHE A 340 10.87 -35.32 10.64
CA PHE A 340 10.52 -36.24 9.55
C PHE A 340 11.75 -36.90 8.92
N THR A 341 12.83 -36.15 8.74
CA THR A 341 14.11 -36.69 8.21
C THR A 341 14.85 -37.55 9.21
N GLU A 342 14.61 -37.34 10.51
CA GLU A 342 15.12 -38.21 11.57
C GLU A 342 14.35 -39.55 11.65
N LEU A 343 13.03 -39.52 11.38
CA LEU A 343 12.19 -40.71 11.43
C LEU A 343 12.19 -41.52 10.13
N PHE A 344 12.27 -40.86 8.97
CA PHE A 344 12.12 -41.50 7.66
C PHE A 344 13.35 -41.32 6.78
N GLU A 345 13.84 -42.44 6.25
CA GLU A 345 14.85 -42.45 5.19
C GLU A 345 14.24 -41.88 3.89
N ASP A 346 15.00 -41.02 3.20
CA ASP A 346 14.62 -40.39 1.93
C ASP A 346 13.25 -39.66 1.98
N PHE A 347 12.93 -39.01 3.11
CA PHE A 347 11.69 -38.24 3.25
C PHE A 347 11.56 -37.11 2.22
N GLU A 348 12.64 -36.35 1.97
CA GLU A 348 12.57 -35.20 1.06
C GLU A 348 12.28 -35.62 -0.39
N PRO A 349 13.01 -36.61 -0.99
CA PRO A 349 12.64 -37.13 -2.31
C PRO A 349 11.23 -37.73 -2.35
N TRP A 350 10.81 -38.44 -1.29
CA TRP A 350 9.45 -39.00 -1.22
C TRP A 350 8.39 -37.89 -1.26
N LEU A 351 8.55 -36.84 -0.45
CA LEU A 351 7.61 -35.74 -0.38
C LEU A 351 7.54 -35.00 -1.72
N ALA A 352 8.69 -34.70 -2.33
CA ALA A 352 8.77 -34.02 -3.63
C ALA A 352 8.02 -34.80 -4.72
N ARG A 353 8.14 -36.13 -4.75
CA ARG A 353 7.42 -36.99 -5.69
C ARG A 353 5.92 -37.01 -5.46
N MET A 354 5.48 -36.98 -4.19
CA MET A 354 4.05 -37.04 -3.83
C MET A 354 3.33 -35.72 -4.11
N THR A 355 3.97 -34.58 -3.87
CA THR A 355 3.33 -33.26 -3.94
C THR A 355 3.67 -32.49 -5.22
N GLY A 356 4.75 -32.86 -5.92
CA GLY A 356 5.32 -32.08 -7.01
C GLY A 356 5.92 -30.74 -6.56
N THR A 357 6.10 -30.52 -5.25
CA THR A 357 6.68 -29.29 -4.69
C THR A 357 8.19 -29.39 -4.58
N ARG A 358 8.87 -28.24 -4.45
CA ARG A 358 10.29 -28.19 -4.10
C ARG A 358 10.46 -28.50 -2.61
N VAL A 359 11.29 -29.50 -2.30
CA VAL A 359 11.60 -29.92 -0.94
C VAL A 359 13.09 -29.79 -0.69
N HIS A 360 13.45 -28.88 0.19
CA HIS A 360 14.80 -28.66 0.68
C HIS A 360 15.04 -29.48 1.94
N GLY A 361 16.32 -29.63 2.29
CA GLY A 361 16.70 -30.10 3.60
C GLY A 361 16.67 -28.99 4.64
N HIS A 362 17.59 -29.07 5.59
CA HIS A 362 17.74 -28.09 6.66
C HIS A 362 18.28 -26.76 6.12
N LEU A 363 17.38 -25.81 5.84
CA LEU A 363 17.78 -24.49 5.34
C LEU A 363 18.55 -23.68 6.40
N TYR A 364 18.29 -23.97 7.68
CA TYR A 364 18.90 -23.29 8.82
C TYR A 364 20.01 -24.10 9.50
N ALA A 365 20.57 -25.10 8.81
CA ALA A 365 21.65 -25.91 9.36
C ALA A 365 22.89 -25.06 9.66
N THR A 366 23.63 -25.44 10.70
CA THR A 366 24.79 -24.67 11.19
C THR A 366 25.99 -24.71 10.24
N ASP A 367 26.07 -25.71 9.36
CA ASP A 367 27.16 -25.90 8.41
C ASP A 367 26.93 -25.10 7.11
N ARG A 368 25.78 -25.28 6.47
CA ARG A 368 25.38 -24.62 5.22
C ARG A 368 23.86 -24.61 5.07
N VAL A 369 23.34 -24.00 4.01
CA VAL A 369 21.93 -24.12 3.62
C VAL A 369 21.77 -25.35 2.72
N HIS A 370 20.93 -26.29 3.12
CA HIS A 370 20.75 -27.54 2.36
C HIS A 370 19.64 -27.36 1.31
N PHE A 371 19.98 -26.73 0.18
CA PHE A 371 19.06 -26.61 -0.94
C PHE A 371 18.77 -27.96 -1.61
N GLU A 372 17.65 -28.01 -2.34
CA GLU A 372 17.23 -29.21 -3.05
C GLU A 372 18.28 -29.61 -4.09
N GLY A 373 18.61 -30.90 -4.15
CA GLY A 373 19.64 -31.40 -5.05
C GLY A 373 21.07 -30.95 -4.71
N ASN A 374 21.35 -30.54 -3.46
CA ASN A 374 22.69 -30.10 -3.00
C ASN A 374 23.25 -28.89 -3.76
N GLN A 375 22.37 -28.02 -4.27
CA GLN A 375 22.78 -26.80 -4.97
C GLN A 375 23.50 -25.84 -4.01
N THR A 376 24.52 -25.14 -4.49
CA THR A 376 25.26 -24.11 -3.72
C THR A 376 24.64 -22.72 -3.84
N THR A 377 23.77 -22.54 -4.84
CA THR A 377 23.02 -21.29 -5.07
C THR A 377 21.60 -21.60 -5.49
N PHE A 378 20.68 -20.69 -5.20
CA PHE A 378 19.27 -20.82 -5.55
C PHE A 378 18.68 -19.49 -6.06
N SER A 379 17.40 -19.51 -6.42
CA SER A 379 16.66 -18.37 -7.00
C SER A 379 16.90 -17.06 -6.26
N GLY A 380 17.23 -16.01 -7.03
CA GLY A 380 17.55 -14.68 -6.48
C GLY A 380 18.95 -14.56 -5.87
N ALA A 381 19.90 -15.39 -6.32
CA ALA A 381 21.29 -15.39 -5.88
C ALA A 381 21.46 -15.69 -4.38
N LEU A 382 20.54 -16.46 -3.80
CA LEU A 382 20.70 -17.02 -2.46
C LEU A 382 21.81 -18.07 -2.49
N CYS A 383 22.79 -17.97 -1.59
CA CYS A 383 23.90 -18.92 -1.49
C CYS A 383 23.73 -19.85 -0.30
N ASP A 384 24.45 -20.96 -0.30
CA ASP A 384 24.44 -21.95 0.77
C ASP A 384 25.26 -21.57 2.02
N ASN A 385 25.83 -20.37 2.06
CA ASN A 385 26.65 -19.93 3.20
C ASN A 385 25.79 -19.63 4.43
N ALA A 386 25.94 -20.46 5.47
CA ALA A 386 25.24 -20.33 6.75
C ALA A 386 25.45 -18.96 7.42
N LYS A 387 26.68 -18.41 7.38
CA LYS A 387 26.97 -17.10 8.00
C LYS A 387 26.24 -15.95 7.30
N LEU A 388 26.11 -16.00 5.98
CA LEU A 388 25.37 -15.00 5.22
C LEU A 388 23.86 -15.12 5.44
N ARG A 389 23.33 -16.35 5.50
CA ARG A 389 21.94 -16.59 5.92
C ARG A 389 21.69 -16.01 7.32
N ASP A 390 22.52 -16.35 8.30
CA ASP A 390 22.31 -15.99 9.71
C ASP A 390 22.48 -14.50 9.98
N HIS A 391 23.27 -13.79 9.15
CA HIS A 391 23.37 -12.34 9.23
C HIS A 391 22.00 -11.65 9.18
N HIS A 392 21.05 -12.23 8.43
CA HIS A 392 19.66 -11.77 8.44
C HIS A 392 18.67 -12.91 8.13
N ALA A 393 18.61 -13.91 9.00
CA ALA A 393 17.81 -15.15 8.85
C ALA A 393 16.38 -14.91 8.36
N GLN A 394 15.70 -13.92 8.95
CA GLN A 394 14.36 -13.48 8.53
C GLN A 394 14.28 -13.14 7.03
N LEU A 395 15.21 -12.31 6.54
CA LEU A 395 15.18 -11.84 5.15
C LEU A 395 15.59 -12.94 4.18
N PHE A 396 16.39 -13.91 4.61
CA PHE A 396 16.70 -15.09 3.82
C PHE A 396 15.41 -15.85 3.45
N LEU A 397 14.56 -16.18 4.42
CA LEU A 397 13.28 -16.85 4.16
C LEU A 397 12.34 -16.01 3.29
N ILE A 398 12.23 -14.73 3.60
CA ILE A 398 11.41 -13.79 2.82
C ILE A 398 11.87 -13.79 1.35
N ASN A 399 13.17 -13.68 1.11
CA ASN A 399 13.74 -13.68 -0.24
C ASN A 399 13.57 -15.03 -0.93
N LEU A 400 13.70 -16.16 -0.22
CA LEU A 400 13.46 -17.48 -0.78
C LEU A 400 12.04 -17.56 -1.32
N ILE A 401 11.04 -17.30 -0.47
CA ILE A 401 9.63 -17.37 -0.86
C ILE A 401 9.27 -16.32 -1.92
N TRP A 402 9.87 -15.13 -1.85
CA TRP A 402 9.68 -14.09 -2.86
C TRP A 402 10.23 -14.53 -4.22
N ASN A 403 11.46 -15.04 -4.29
CA ASN A 403 12.10 -15.37 -5.57
C ASN A 403 11.51 -16.62 -6.23
N THR A 404 10.75 -17.44 -5.49
CA THR A 404 10.08 -18.65 -5.99
C THR A 404 8.56 -18.53 -6.04
N ARG A 405 8.01 -17.31 -6.10
CA ARG A 405 6.55 -17.10 -6.21
C ARG A 405 5.94 -17.93 -7.33
N GLY A 406 4.88 -18.65 -7.02
CA GLY A 406 4.21 -19.60 -7.92
C GLY A 406 4.51 -21.05 -7.57
N GLU A 407 5.56 -21.31 -6.79
CA GLU A 407 5.94 -22.64 -6.32
C GLU A 407 5.93 -22.68 -4.79
N ARG A 408 5.28 -23.69 -4.21
CA ARG A 408 5.32 -23.93 -2.77
C ARG A 408 6.67 -24.50 -2.39
N GLN A 409 7.38 -23.81 -1.49
CA GLN A 409 8.64 -24.30 -0.93
C GLN A 409 8.37 -25.13 0.31
N CYS A 410 9.11 -26.23 0.47
CA CYS A 410 9.06 -27.10 1.64
C CYS A 410 10.48 -27.27 2.16
N PHE A 411 10.70 -27.30 3.48
CA PHE A 411 12.02 -27.49 4.05
C PHE A 411 12.00 -28.09 5.44
N GLN A 412 13.14 -28.63 5.87
CA GLN A 412 13.33 -29.10 7.25
C GLN A 412 13.76 -27.94 8.15
N PHE A 413 13.20 -27.93 9.36
CA PHE A 413 13.61 -27.04 10.44
C PHE A 413 13.47 -27.79 11.76
N GLY A 414 14.58 -28.03 12.46
CA GLY A 414 14.56 -28.80 13.70
C GLY A 414 15.57 -28.32 14.74
N PRO A 415 15.74 -29.06 15.85
CA PRO A 415 16.53 -28.61 16.99
C PRO A 415 18.04 -28.49 16.70
N THR A 416 18.52 -29.10 15.62
CA THR A 416 19.90 -29.03 15.13
C THR A 416 20.19 -27.74 14.33
N ASP A 417 19.15 -27.00 13.96
CA ASP A 417 19.24 -25.78 13.18
C ASP A 417 19.45 -24.53 14.05
N THR A 418 19.94 -23.46 13.41
CA THR A 418 19.94 -22.13 14.04
C THR A 418 18.50 -21.65 14.24
N GLN A 419 18.14 -21.34 15.49
CA GLN A 419 16.76 -21.05 15.87
C GLN A 419 16.28 -19.62 15.55
N PHE A 420 17.05 -18.86 14.78
CA PHE A 420 16.77 -17.44 14.49
C PHE A 420 15.40 -17.21 13.81
N ALA A 421 14.89 -18.19 13.07
CA ALA A 421 13.60 -18.09 12.38
C ALA A 421 12.40 -18.65 13.17
N SER A 422 12.62 -19.29 14.33
CA SER A 422 11.59 -20.03 15.08
C SER A 422 10.31 -19.20 15.34
N TRP A 423 10.47 -18.00 15.90
CA TRP A 423 9.34 -17.09 16.18
C TRP A 423 8.72 -16.49 14.92
N ASP A 424 9.51 -16.27 13.88
CA ASP A 424 9.04 -15.70 12.63
C ASP A 424 8.15 -16.70 11.89
N LEU A 425 8.57 -17.97 11.84
CA LEU A 425 7.77 -19.08 11.32
C LEU A 425 6.43 -19.18 12.05
N ALA A 426 6.43 -19.14 13.38
CA ALA A 426 5.20 -19.22 14.18
C ALA A 426 4.22 -18.07 13.88
N LYS A 427 4.74 -16.84 13.69
CA LYS A 427 3.93 -15.62 13.47
C LYS A 427 3.45 -15.46 12.04
N ASP A 428 3.96 -16.22 11.08
CA ASP A 428 3.64 -16.08 9.67
C ASP A 428 2.37 -16.87 9.30
N PRO A 429 1.27 -16.21 8.87
CA PRO A 429 0.04 -16.90 8.46
C PRO A 429 0.20 -17.77 7.20
N ASN A 430 1.29 -17.61 6.43
CA ASN A 430 1.58 -18.45 5.27
C ASN A 430 2.29 -19.77 5.62
N ALA A 431 2.78 -19.92 6.85
CA ALA A 431 3.51 -21.12 7.27
C ALA A 431 2.54 -22.25 7.61
N GLN A 432 2.81 -23.43 7.05
CA GLN A 432 2.27 -24.69 7.54
C GLN A 432 3.40 -25.50 8.17
N ILE A 433 3.28 -25.84 9.45
CA ILE A 433 4.36 -26.44 10.24
C ILE A 433 3.88 -27.77 10.79
N SER A 434 4.64 -28.83 10.51
CA SER A 434 4.37 -30.20 10.96
C SER A 434 5.55 -30.71 11.77
N VAL A 435 5.31 -31.09 13.02
CA VAL A 435 6.34 -31.45 13.99
C VAL A 435 6.09 -32.86 14.52
N ILE A 436 7.11 -33.71 14.45
CA ILE A 436 7.20 -34.97 15.19
C ILE A 436 8.13 -34.74 16.38
N SER A 437 7.57 -34.37 17.52
CA SER A 437 8.38 -33.96 18.67
C SER A 437 9.14 -35.14 19.27
N GLY A 438 10.40 -34.92 19.61
CA GLY A 438 11.31 -35.90 20.17
C GLY A 438 12.01 -36.78 19.14
N ALA A 439 11.79 -36.57 17.84
CA ALA A 439 12.45 -37.34 16.78
C ALA A 439 13.98 -37.13 16.72
N TRP A 440 14.48 -36.01 17.25
CA TRP A 440 15.92 -35.74 17.40
C TRP A 440 16.66 -36.81 18.23
N ALA A 441 15.95 -37.62 19.02
CA ALA A 441 16.54 -38.70 19.80
C ALA A 441 16.91 -39.92 18.92
N ILE A 442 16.33 -40.08 17.73
CA ILE A 442 16.58 -41.23 16.84
C ILE A 442 18.03 -41.24 16.33
N PRO A 443 18.59 -40.14 15.78
CA PRO A 443 20.01 -40.11 15.40
C PRO A 443 20.95 -40.36 16.59
N LEU A 444 20.61 -39.89 17.80
CA LEU A 444 21.41 -40.14 19.00
C LEU A 444 21.42 -41.63 19.37
N PHE A 445 20.26 -42.28 19.31
CA PHE A 445 20.10 -43.71 19.52
C PHE A 445 20.95 -44.53 18.53
N GLN A 446 20.94 -44.16 17.25
CA GLN A 446 21.70 -44.85 16.21
C GLN A 446 23.21 -44.58 16.26
N SER A 447 23.65 -43.47 16.88
CA SER A 447 25.05 -43.05 16.87
C SER A 447 26.01 -43.94 17.69
N ASN A 448 25.49 -44.74 18.62
CA ASN A 448 26.25 -45.62 19.53
C ASN A 448 27.45 -44.92 20.22
N ARG A 449 27.35 -43.60 20.48
CA ARG A 449 28.38 -42.79 21.14
C ARG A 449 28.40 -43.02 22.66
N ASN A 450 29.41 -42.46 23.32
CA ASN A 450 29.49 -42.48 24.78
C ASN A 450 28.24 -41.80 25.40
N PHE A 451 27.60 -42.48 26.35
CA PHE A 451 26.35 -42.05 26.98
C PHE A 451 26.47 -40.70 27.70
N SER A 452 27.65 -40.31 28.19
CA SER A 452 27.86 -38.98 28.81
C SER A 452 27.63 -37.84 27.82
N ASP A 453 28.10 -37.99 26.58
CA ASP A 453 28.00 -36.98 25.53
C ASP A 453 26.59 -36.97 24.93
N ILE A 454 25.98 -38.16 24.80
CA ILE A 454 24.58 -38.31 24.37
C ILE A 454 23.64 -37.56 25.32
N ARG A 455 23.84 -37.69 26.64
CA ARG A 455 22.96 -37.05 27.63
C ARG A 455 22.98 -35.52 27.50
N ALA A 456 24.17 -34.92 27.40
CA ALA A 456 24.29 -33.46 27.30
C ALA A 456 23.68 -32.93 26.00
N ASN A 457 23.95 -33.60 24.88
CA ASN A 457 23.38 -33.25 23.58
C ASN A 457 21.84 -33.42 23.57
N ALA A 458 21.34 -34.54 24.09
CA ALA A 458 19.90 -34.80 24.21
C ALA A 458 19.18 -33.74 25.05
N ALA A 459 19.78 -33.30 26.16
CA ALA A 459 19.20 -32.24 26.99
C ALA A 459 19.12 -30.91 26.24
N GLU A 460 20.14 -30.56 25.45
CA GLU A 460 20.16 -29.32 24.66
C GLU A 460 19.15 -29.36 23.50
N LEU A 461 19.10 -30.46 22.74
CA LEU A 461 18.11 -30.62 21.66
C LEU A 461 16.68 -30.59 22.20
N GLN A 462 16.42 -31.24 23.35
CA GLN A 462 15.11 -31.17 24.01
C GLN A 462 14.76 -29.74 24.43
N ARG A 463 15.72 -28.99 24.98
CA ARG A 463 15.50 -27.59 25.39
C ARG A 463 15.13 -26.72 24.18
N ILE A 464 15.88 -26.84 23.09
CA ILE A 464 15.64 -26.12 21.85
C ILE A 464 14.26 -26.46 21.26
N GLU A 465 13.94 -27.75 21.13
CA GLU A 465 12.63 -28.22 20.63
C GLU A 465 11.49 -27.71 21.52
N SER A 466 11.65 -27.77 22.84
CA SER A 466 10.66 -27.27 23.80
C SER A 466 10.40 -25.78 23.63
N GLU A 467 11.45 -24.98 23.40
CA GLU A 467 11.35 -23.54 23.14
C GLU A 467 10.66 -23.25 21.80
N HIS A 468 10.99 -24.02 20.75
CA HIS A 468 10.34 -23.90 19.44
C HIS A 468 8.85 -24.25 19.51
N ILE A 469 8.49 -25.39 20.12
CA ILE A 469 7.09 -25.79 20.33
C ILE A 469 6.34 -24.75 21.17
N SER A 470 6.99 -24.13 22.16
CA SER A 470 6.39 -23.02 22.93
C SER A 470 6.06 -21.83 22.04
N ALA A 471 6.95 -21.45 21.12
CA ALA A 471 6.69 -20.40 20.14
C ALA A 471 5.51 -20.77 19.21
N LEU A 472 5.49 -22.02 18.72
CA LEU A 472 4.42 -22.55 17.85
C LEU A 472 3.05 -22.61 18.53
N ARG A 473 3.00 -22.85 19.85
CA ARG A 473 1.76 -22.89 20.66
C ARG A 473 1.41 -21.54 21.29
N SER A 474 2.19 -20.50 21.05
CA SER A 474 1.98 -19.18 21.64
C SER A 474 0.69 -18.52 21.11
N SER A 475 0.13 -17.59 21.89
CA SER A 475 -1.02 -16.78 21.47
C SER A 475 -0.72 -15.85 20.28
N HIS A 476 0.56 -15.68 19.94
CA HIS A 476 1.00 -14.88 18.79
C HIS A 476 1.16 -15.71 17.52
N ALA A 477 1.05 -17.03 17.61
CA ALA A 477 1.17 -17.92 16.46
C ALA A 477 -0.01 -17.72 15.50
N LYS A 478 0.31 -17.54 14.22
CA LYS A 478 -0.66 -17.44 13.12
C LYS A 478 -0.47 -18.54 12.08
N ALA A 479 0.67 -19.26 12.15
CA ALA A 479 0.94 -20.42 11.33
C ALA A 479 -0.09 -21.53 11.57
N ARG A 480 -0.30 -22.37 10.55
CA ARG A 480 -1.05 -23.61 10.70
C ARG A 480 -0.10 -24.68 11.26
N VAL A 481 -0.24 -25.01 12.54
CA VAL A 481 0.67 -25.91 13.24
C VAL A 481 0.01 -27.25 13.55
N ARG A 482 0.72 -28.35 13.29
CA ARG A 482 0.43 -29.71 13.76
C ARG A 482 1.63 -30.25 14.51
N VAL A 483 1.42 -30.73 15.73
CA VAL A 483 2.45 -31.36 16.56
C VAL A 483 1.95 -32.73 16.98
N TRP A 484 2.70 -33.76 16.63
CA TRP A 484 2.55 -35.12 17.15
C TRP A 484 3.72 -35.40 18.07
N THR A 485 3.49 -36.14 19.14
CA THR A 485 4.63 -36.80 19.79
C THR A 485 5.11 -37.93 18.90
N LEU A 486 6.40 -38.28 18.99
CA LEU A 486 6.94 -39.42 18.23
C LEU A 486 6.14 -40.71 18.48
N ALA A 487 5.74 -40.97 19.73
CA ALA A 487 4.90 -42.12 20.09
C ALA A 487 3.56 -42.11 19.34
N ASP A 488 2.80 -41.01 19.42
CA ASP A 488 1.49 -40.89 18.76
C ASP A 488 1.61 -41.04 17.23
N PHE A 489 2.69 -40.50 16.66
CA PHE A 489 2.92 -40.53 15.22
C PHE A 489 3.15 -41.97 14.72
N ILE A 490 3.90 -42.79 15.46
CA ILE A 490 4.24 -44.17 15.08
C ILE A 490 3.03 -45.11 15.20
N GLU A 491 2.05 -44.79 16.05
CA GLU A 491 0.80 -45.56 16.13
C GLU A 491 -0.04 -45.43 14.85
N THR A 492 -0.04 -44.24 14.23
CA THR A 492 -0.90 -43.92 13.07
C THR A 492 -0.18 -43.17 11.93
N PRO A 493 0.97 -43.68 11.43
CA PRO A 493 1.87 -42.91 10.56
C PRO A 493 1.24 -42.58 9.20
N MET A 494 0.41 -43.49 8.66
CA MET A 494 -0.27 -43.27 7.38
C MET A 494 -1.33 -42.16 7.46
N GLU A 495 -2.06 -42.08 8.57
CA GLU A 495 -3.07 -41.03 8.77
C GLU A 495 -2.42 -39.66 8.99
N ALA A 496 -1.33 -39.63 9.75
CA ALA A 496 -0.55 -38.41 9.95
C ALA A 496 0.05 -37.90 8.63
N LEU A 497 0.66 -38.78 7.82
CA LEU A 497 1.20 -38.42 6.50
C LEU A 497 0.11 -37.96 5.53
N GLN A 498 -1.06 -38.63 5.50
CA GLN A 498 -2.19 -38.18 4.69
C GLN A 498 -2.66 -36.79 5.11
N THR A 499 -2.76 -36.54 6.42
CA THR A 499 -3.16 -35.23 6.95
C THR A 499 -2.20 -34.14 6.48
N VAL A 500 -0.90 -34.35 6.60
CA VAL A 500 0.13 -33.40 6.13
C VAL A 500 -0.08 -33.04 4.66
N LEU A 501 -0.28 -34.05 3.82
CA LEU A 501 -0.43 -33.90 2.37
C LEU A 501 -1.74 -33.21 1.96
N ASP A 502 -2.85 -33.53 2.64
CA ASP A 502 -4.16 -32.89 2.42
C ASP A 502 -4.10 -31.39 2.75
N GLU A 503 -3.45 -31.05 3.87
CA GLU A 503 -3.26 -29.66 4.30
C GLU A 503 -2.37 -28.87 3.32
N MET A 504 -1.47 -29.55 2.61
CA MET A 504 -0.65 -28.92 1.57
C MET A 504 -1.43 -28.53 0.31
N GLY A 505 -2.69 -28.99 0.16
CA GLY A 505 -3.56 -28.64 -0.95
C GLY A 505 -3.11 -29.23 -2.28
N ALA A 506 -2.37 -30.35 -2.26
CA ALA A 506 -1.91 -31.03 -3.46
C ALA A 506 -3.12 -31.68 -4.18
N LYS A 507 -3.67 -30.92 -5.13
CA LYS A 507 -4.75 -31.31 -6.03
C LYS A 507 -4.30 -32.57 -6.78
N ASN A 508 -4.91 -33.73 -6.48
CA ASN A 508 -4.70 -35.07 -7.07
C ASN A 508 -3.96 -36.10 -6.22
N LEU A 509 -3.81 -35.92 -4.90
CA LEU A 509 -3.32 -37.00 -4.06
C LEU A 509 -4.33 -38.15 -3.99
N ARG A 510 -3.96 -39.28 -4.61
CA ARG A 510 -4.50 -40.60 -4.22
C ARG A 510 -4.18 -40.81 -2.74
N ARG A 511 -5.02 -41.57 -2.02
CA ARG A 511 -4.70 -42.01 -0.64
C ARG A 511 -3.25 -42.50 -0.60
N VAL A 512 -2.47 -42.10 0.40
CA VAL A 512 -1.09 -42.57 0.55
C VAL A 512 -1.10 -44.10 0.58
N THR A 513 -0.57 -44.74 -0.47
CA THR A 513 -0.47 -46.20 -0.57
C THR A 513 0.90 -46.71 -0.15
N GLU A 514 1.91 -45.83 -0.12
CA GLU A 514 3.30 -46.17 0.18
C GLU A 514 3.93 -45.05 1.02
N ALA A 515 4.38 -45.40 2.23
CA ALA A 515 5.14 -44.52 3.13
C ALA A 515 6.65 -44.66 2.87
N PRO A 516 7.45 -43.62 3.17
CA PRO A 516 8.89 -43.73 3.16
C PRO A 516 9.35 -44.72 4.26
N LYS A 517 10.55 -45.28 4.09
CA LYS A 517 11.07 -46.29 5.01
C LYS A 517 11.34 -45.64 6.37
N MET A 518 10.70 -46.17 7.41
CA MET A 518 10.87 -45.71 8.79
C MET A 518 12.18 -46.28 9.37
N ALA A 519 12.85 -45.48 10.19
CA ALA A 519 14.01 -45.89 10.97
C ALA A 519 13.67 -47.09 11.88
N ASP A 520 14.65 -47.96 12.11
CA ASP A 520 14.50 -49.07 13.07
C ASP A 520 14.53 -48.51 14.50
N LEU A 521 13.43 -48.69 15.22
CA LEU A 521 13.25 -48.24 16.60
C LEU A 521 13.31 -49.41 17.60
N THR A 522 13.77 -50.59 17.17
CA THR A 522 13.95 -51.75 18.05
C THR A 522 14.93 -51.41 19.16
N GLY A 523 14.48 -51.43 20.41
CA GLY A 523 15.30 -51.07 21.59
C GLY A 523 15.31 -49.58 21.94
N PHE A 524 14.57 -48.74 21.21
CA PHE A 524 14.48 -47.30 21.47
C PHE A 524 13.90 -46.98 22.86
N GLY A 525 12.87 -47.71 23.32
CA GLY A 525 12.31 -47.54 24.66
C GLY A 525 13.33 -47.77 25.79
N GLN A 526 14.20 -48.78 25.64
CA GLN A 526 15.28 -49.04 26.59
C GLN A 526 16.32 -47.90 26.58
N PHE A 527 16.63 -47.34 25.42
CA PHE A 527 17.51 -46.18 25.30
C PHE A 527 16.95 -44.96 26.07
N LEU A 528 15.67 -44.68 25.91
CA LEU A 528 15.01 -43.58 26.66
C LEU A 528 15.00 -43.84 28.18
N GLN A 529 14.80 -45.09 28.60
CA GLN A 529 14.90 -45.47 30.01
C GLN A 529 16.32 -45.30 30.54
N ASN A 530 17.34 -45.59 29.75
CA ASN A 530 18.73 -45.38 30.13
C ASN A 530 19.05 -43.88 30.30
N LEU A 531 18.49 -43.00 29.45
CA LEU A 531 18.60 -41.54 29.63
C LEU A 531 17.96 -41.09 30.95
N LYS A 532 16.76 -41.61 31.27
CA LYS A 532 16.07 -41.38 32.56
C LYS A 532 16.93 -41.77 33.74
N ASN A 533 17.51 -42.96 33.71
CA ASN A 533 18.36 -43.48 34.78
C ASN A 533 19.62 -42.62 35.02
N GLN A 534 20.07 -41.86 34.01
CA GLN A 534 21.24 -40.98 34.07
C GLN A 534 20.91 -39.52 34.43
N GLY A 535 19.68 -39.26 34.87
CA GLY A 535 19.23 -37.95 35.35
C GLY A 535 18.76 -36.99 34.27
N MET A 536 18.51 -37.46 33.05
CA MET A 536 17.86 -36.68 32.00
C MET A 536 16.42 -37.17 31.84
N HIS A 537 15.43 -36.27 31.89
CA HIS A 537 14.03 -36.65 31.72
C HIS A 537 13.57 -36.31 30.29
N PRO A 538 13.51 -37.29 29.38
CA PRO A 538 13.02 -37.03 28.04
C PRO A 538 11.48 -37.04 28.07
N TYR A 539 10.83 -35.95 27.65
CA TYR A 539 9.37 -35.75 27.82
C TYR A 539 8.62 -35.31 26.56
N LEU A 540 9.32 -35.02 25.46
CA LEU A 540 8.69 -34.53 24.23
C LEU A 540 8.26 -35.64 23.25
N MET A 541 8.85 -36.84 23.33
CA MET A 541 8.56 -37.94 22.40
C MET A 541 7.31 -38.79 22.74
N GLY A 542 6.61 -38.50 23.84
CA GLY A 542 5.49 -39.32 24.32
C GLY A 542 5.94 -40.56 25.12
N ASP A 543 5.02 -41.49 25.37
CA ASP A 543 5.29 -42.69 26.17
C ASP A 543 5.80 -43.83 25.29
N PHE A 544 6.95 -44.40 25.66
CA PHE A 544 7.56 -45.55 25.00
C PHE A 544 7.79 -46.64 26.05
N PRO A 545 7.10 -47.79 25.97
CA PRO A 545 7.32 -48.89 26.91
C PRO A 545 8.75 -49.42 26.77
N ALA A 546 9.44 -49.62 27.90
CA ALA A 546 10.80 -50.15 27.94
C ALA A 546 10.85 -51.64 27.51
N ASP A 547 9.74 -52.36 27.66
CA ASP A 547 9.64 -53.80 27.39
C ASP A 547 9.17 -54.09 25.95
N ASN A 548 10.08 -53.97 24.99
CA ASN A 548 9.98 -54.70 23.72
C ASN A 548 11.05 -55.80 23.69
N ALA A 549 10.91 -56.80 24.56
CA ALA A 549 11.52 -58.11 24.28
C ALA A 549 10.74 -58.75 23.11
N PRO A 550 11.39 -59.30 22.07
CA PRO A 550 10.68 -60.02 21.05
C PRO A 550 9.96 -61.21 21.71
N ALA A 551 8.63 -61.28 21.60
CA ALA A 551 7.92 -62.49 21.97
C ALA A 551 8.52 -63.65 21.13
N PRO A 552 9.01 -64.74 21.74
CA PRO A 552 9.53 -65.86 20.97
C PRO A 552 8.41 -66.37 20.07
N ALA A 553 8.66 -66.40 18.76
CA ALA A 553 7.75 -66.97 17.80
C ALA A 553 7.37 -68.39 18.26
N ARG A 554 6.10 -68.60 18.61
CA ARG A 554 5.58 -69.94 18.90
C ARG A 554 5.88 -70.82 17.68
N PRO A 555 6.60 -71.96 17.83
CA PRO A 555 6.86 -72.84 16.71
C PRO A 555 5.51 -73.32 16.16
N THR A 556 5.31 -73.09 14.86
CA THR A 556 4.15 -73.59 14.12
C THR A 556 4.12 -75.11 14.22
N ARG A 557 3.09 -75.62 14.89
CA ARG A 557 2.80 -77.05 14.98
C ARG A 557 2.68 -77.60 13.55
N ARG A 558 3.64 -78.43 13.10
CA ARG A 558 3.56 -79.15 11.83
C ARG A 558 2.29 -80.01 11.83
N LYS A 559 1.41 -79.80 10.84
CA LYS A 559 0.28 -80.70 10.58
C LYS A 559 0.83 -82.05 10.08
N PRO A 560 0.29 -83.20 10.53
CA PRO A 560 0.71 -84.49 10.03
C PRO A 560 0.24 -84.67 8.58
N TYR A 561 1.14 -85.21 7.76
CA TYR A 561 0.93 -85.54 6.36
C TYR A 561 0.04 -86.79 6.27
N LEU A 562 -1.10 -86.71 5.58
CA LEU A 562 -1.93 -87.86 5.22
C LEU A 562 -1.52 -88.29 3.81
N VAL A 563 -0.94 -89.48 3.68
CA VAL A 563 -0.63 -90.12 2.40
C VAL A 563 -1.80 -91.01 2.00
N ARG A 564 -2.38 -90.69 0.83
CA ARG A 564 -3.39 -91.39 0.02
C ARG A 564 -4.73 -91.70 0.67
#